data_AF-A0A969H6V2-F1
#
_entry.id   AF-A0A969H6V2-F1
#
_cell.length_a   1.000
_cell.length_b   1.000
_cell.length_c   1.000
_cell.angle_alpha   90.00
_cell.angle_beta   90.00
_cell.angle_gamma   90.00
#
_symmetry.space_group_name_H-M   'P 1'
#
loop_
_entity.id
_entity.type
_entity.pdbx_description
1 polymer ?
#
loop_
_entity_poly.entity_id
_entity_poly.type
_entity_poly.pdbx_seq_one_letter_code
_entity_poly.pdbx_strand_id
1 'polypeptide(L)'
;MVASDWPAPALHRLAAPLPPRCFAATDRFLGINDFLVQRLTGQFCTDYSCGTEMLLADVSTGQWSQELCDLAGITPAHLPELRPSGVVIGPSAPT
;
A
#
# COMPACT_ATOMS: atom_id res chain seq x y z
N MET A 1 13.84 15.66 16.48
CA MET A 1 13.19 14.50 17.11
C MET A 1 12.57 13.69 15.99
N VAL A 2 13.38 12.85 15.34
CA VAL A 2 12.87 11.89 14.35
C VAL A 2 12.21 10.80 15.17
N ALA A 3 10.91 10.58 14.97
CA ALA A 3 10.21 9.49 15.64
C ALA A 3 11.02 8.20 15.42
N SER A 4 11.40 7.55 16.52
CA SER A 4 12.21 6.32 16.60
C SER A 4 11.60 5.10 15.90
N ASP A 5 10.53 5.32 15.13
CA ASP A 5 9.56 4.34 14.71
C ASP A 5 9.54 4.21 13.18
N TRP A 6 10.47 4.88 12.48
CA TRP A 6 10.68 4.85 11.04
C TRP A 6 12.08 4.26 10.72
N PRO A 7 12.23 3.24 9.86
CA PRO A 7 11.30 2.66 8.91
C PRO A 7 10.98 1.19 9.27
N ALA A 8 10.03 0.92 10.17
CA ALA A 8 9.48 -0.43 10.30
C ALA A 8 8.47 -0.66 9.16
N PRO A 9 8.43 -1.85 8.50
CA PRO A 9 7.51 -2.13 7.40
C PRO A 9 6.10 -1.71 7.76
N ALA A 10 5.50 -0.81 6.95
CA ALA A 10 4.25 -0.14 7.31
C ALA A 10 3.15 -1.15 7.66
N LEU A 11 3.16 -2.32 7.00
CA LEU A 11 2.24 -3.42 7.28
C LEU A 11 2.39 -4.05 8.65
N HIS A 12 3.60 -4.28 9.17
CA HIS A 12 3.76 -4.88 10.50
C HIS A 12 3.14 -3.97 11.57
N ARG A 13 3.28 -2.65 11.42
CA ARG A 13 2.63 -1.67 12.31
C ARG A 13 1.13 -1.53 12.08
N LEU A 14 0.64 -1.64 10.84
CA LEU A 14 -0.80 -1.67 10.57
C LEU A 14 -1.46 -2.95 11.09
N ALA A 15 -0.75 -4.08 11.06
CA ALA A 15 -1.21 -5.38 11.54
C ALA A 15 -1.22 -5.49 13.06
N ALA A 16 -0.24 -4.89 13.75
CA ALA A 16 -0.09 -4.99 15.20
C ALA A 16 -1.34 -4.60 16.03
N PRO A 17 -2.10 -3.53 15.71
CA PRO A 17 -3.35 -3.21 16.41
C PRO A 17 -4.56 -3.99 15.89
N LEU A 18 -4.46 -4.66 14.74
CA LEU A 18 -5.58 -5.41 14.16
C LEU A 18 -5.74 -6.77 14.84
N PRO A 19 -6.97 -7.20 15.15
CA PRO A 19 -7.21 -8.59 15.51
C PRO A 19 -6.74 -9.54 14.38
N PRO A 20 -6.16 -10.72 14.69
CA PRO A 20 -5.63 -11.63 13.66
C PRO A 20 -6.64 -11.99 12.57
N ARG A 21 -7.92 -12.15 12.94
CA ARG A 21 -9.02 -12.41 12.00
C ARG A 21 -9.23 -11.28 10.99
N CYS A 22 -8.99 -10.03 11.40
CA CYS A 22 -9.16 -8.87 10.52
C CYS A 22 -8.02 -8.85 9.52
N PHE A 23 -6.78 -8.99 9.98
CA PHE A 23 -5.61 -9.06 9.10
C PHE A 23 -5.74 -10.19 8.06
N ALA A 24 -6.15 -11.38 8.50
CA ALA A 24 -6.35 -12.54 7.61
C ALA A 24 -7.52 -12.38 6.62
N ALA A 25 -8.50 -11.51 6.93
CA ALA A 25 -9.65 -11.25 6.06
C ALA A 25 -9.47 -9.98 5.19
N THR A 26 -8.35 -9.27 5.32
CA THR A 26 -8.09 -8.04 4.57
C THR A 26 -7.76 -8.39 3.12
N ASP A 27 -8.53 -7.86 2.17
CA ASP A 27 -8.27 -8.01 0.74
C ASP A 27 -7.17 -7.04 0.24
N ARG A 28 -7.17 -5.80 0.73
CA ARG A 28 -6.19 -4.76 0.33
C ARG A 28 -5.73 -3.90 1.50
N PHE A 29 -4.45 -3.54 1.50
CA PHE A 29 -3.86 -2.55 2.39
C PHE A 29 -3.52 -1.30 1.59
N LEU A 30 -4.07 -0.16 2.01
CA LEU A 30 -4.03 1.10 1.25
C LEU A 30 -3.49 2.23 2.13
N GLY A 31 -2.74 3.14 1.52
CA GLY A 31 -2.52 4.45 2.07
C GLY A 31 -3.83 5.26 2.09
N ILE A 32 -3.86 6.32 2.90
CA ILE A 32 -5.04 7.19 2.98
C ILE A 32 -5.41 7.81 1.62
N ASN A 33 -4.41 8.16 0.82
CA ASN A 33 -4.59 8.71 -0.53
C ASN A 33 -5.15 7.65 -1.49
N ASP A 34 -4.60 6.43 -1.45
CA ASP A 34 -5.04 5.33 -2.32
C ASP A 34 -6.47 4.91 -2.01
N PHE A 35 -6.88 4.96 -0.72
CA PHE A 35 -8.27 4.76 -0.33
C PHE A 35 -9.19 5.79 -0.97
N LEU A 36 -8.81 7.08 -0.98
CA LEU A 36 -9.61 8.11 -1.66
C LEU A 36 -9.68 7.88 -3.16
N VAL A 37 -8.55 7.52 -3.79
CA VAL A 37 -8.51 7.17 -5.21
C VAL A 37 -9.46 6.02 -5.51
N GLN A 38 -9.44 4.96 -4.71
CA GLN A 38 -10.34 3.81 -4.84
C GLN A 38 -11.81 4.21 -4.69
N ARG A 39 -12.13 5.06 -3.71
CA ARG A 39 -13.50 5.52 -3.49
C ARG A 39 -14.01 6.42 -4.61
N LEU A 40 -13.12 7.21 -5.21
CA LEU A 40 -13.47 8.15 -6.26
C LEU A 40 -13.45 7.53 -7.64
N THR A 41 -12.64 6.51 -7.91
CA THR A 41 -12.42 6.00 -9.29
C THR A 41 -12.64 4.50 -9.42
N GLY A 42 -12.77 3.77 -8.31
CA GLY A 42 -12.77 2.31 -8.27
C GLY A 42 -11.39 1.66 -8.48
N GLN A 43 -10.34 2.45 -8.73
CA GLN A 43 -9.00 1.94 -8.99
C GLN A 43 -8.19 1.77 -7.70
N PHE A 44 -7.44 0.68 -7.61
CA PHE A 44 -6.46 0.45 -6.54
C PHE A 44 -5.07 0.76 -7.06
N CYS A 45 -4.62 2.01 -6.92
CA CYS A 45 -3.27 2.41 -7.29
C CYS A 45 -2.68 3.41 -6.29
N THR A 46 -1.35 3.39 -6.20
CA THR A 46 -0.52 4.32 -5.43
C THR A 46 0.56 4.87 -6.34
N ASP A 47 1.02 6.09 -6.10
CA ASP A 47 2.23 6.56 -6.74
C ASP A 47 3.49 5.96 -6.07
N TYR A 48 4.63 5.99 -6.78
CA TYR A 48 5.90 5.46 -6.25
C TYR A 48 6.37 6.16 -4.96
N SER A 49 6.10 7.45 -4.78
CA SER A 49 6.51 8.17 -3.57
C SER A 49 5.73 7.66 -2.36
N CYS A 50 4.40 7.60 -2.44
CA CYS A 50 3.58 7.03 -1.37
C CYS A 50 3.83 5.51 -1.19
N GLY A 51 4.06 4.77 -2.27
CA GLY A 51 4.26 3.33 -2.20
C GLY A 51 5.58 2.92 -1.55
N THR A 52 6.66 3.68 -1.78
CA THR A 52 7.96 3.40 -1.15
C THR A 52 7.96 3.68 0.34
N GLU A 53 7.10 4.57 0.83
CA GLU A 53 6.88 4.79 2.27
C GLU A 53 6.29 3.56 2.98
N MET A 54 5.70 2.62 2.24
CA MET A 54 5.23 1.35 2.81
C MET A 54 6.39 0.39 3.13
N LEU A 55 7.58 0.64 2.57
CA LEU A 55 8.81 -0.15 2.74
C LEU A 55 8.67 -1.60 2.26
N LEU A 56 7.84 -1.80 1.25
CA LEU A 56 7.59 -3.08 0.59
C LEU A 56 7.96 -3.04 -0.89
N ALA A 57 8.31 -1.87 -1.41
CA ALA A 57 8.71 -1.68 -2.80
C ALA A 57 10.21 -1.90 -2.96
N ASP A 58 10.60 -2.56 -4.05
CA ASP A 58 11.96 -2.54 -4.56
C ASP A 58 12.15 -1.28 -5.40
N VAL A 59 12.93 -0.34 -4.87
CA VAL A 59 13.19 0.97 -5.49
C VAL A 59 13.94 0.83 -6.82
N SER A 60 14.70 -0.25 -7.01
CA SER A 60 15.46 -0.47 -8.25
C SER A 60 14.58 -0.91 -9.42
N THR A 61 13.49 -1.62 -9.13
CA THR A 61 12.55 -2.14 -10.15
C THR A 61 11.27 -1.32 -10.24
N GLY A 62 10.95 -0.52 -9.22
CA GLY A 62 9.68 0.21 -9.12
C GLY A 62 8.48 -0.72 -8.90
N GLN A 63 8.71 -1.92 -8.37
CA GLN A 63 7.68 -2.93 -8.12
C GLN A 63 7.61 -3.30 -6.65
N TRP A 64 6.53 -3.96 -6.25
CA TRP A 64 6.46 -4.58 -4.93
C TRP A 64 7.46 -5.73 -4.84
N SER A 65 8.26 -5.74 -3.78
CA SER A 65 9.18 -6.84 -3.49
C SER A 65 8.39 -8.01 -2.89
N GLN A 66 8.41 -9.15 -3.57
CA GLN A 66 7.80 -10.38 -3.07
C GLN A 66 8.41 -10.78 -1.71
N GLU A 67 9.73 -10.68 -1.57
CA GLU A 67 10.44 -11.03 -0.33
C GLU A 67 9.98 -10.17 0.85
N LEU A 68 9.85 -8.85 0.65
CA LEU A 68 9.39 -7.94 1.71
C LEU A 68 7.91 -8.17 2.05
N CYS A 69 7.09 -8.51 1.05
CA CYS A 69 5.69 -8.87 1.28
C CYS A 69 5.57 -10.18 2.09
N ASP A 70 6.36 -11.20 1.77
CA ASP A 70 6.36 -12.48 2.48
C ASP A 70 6.78 -12.30 3.95
N LEU A 71 7.80 -11.46 4.21
CA LEU A 71 8.21 -11.08 5.57
C LEU A 71 7.10 -10.36 6.35
N ALA A 72 6.26 -9.59 5.64
CA ALA A 72 5.10 -8.92 6.22
C ALA A 72 3.86 -9.82 6.34
N GLY A 73 3.92 -11.07 5.86
CA GLY A 73 2.81 -12.01 5.90
C GLY A 73 1.69 -11.72 4.91
N ILE A 74 2.00 -11.04 3.80
CA ILE A 74 1.06 -10.72 2.72
C ILE A 74 1.65 -11.09 1.35
N THR A 75 0.91 -10.80 0.28
CA THR A 75 1.41 -10.90 -1.10
C THR A 75 1.28 -9.55 -1.81
N PRO A 76 2.04 -9.28 -2.87
CA PRO A 76 1.91 -8.06 -3.68
C PRO A 76 0.47 -7.78 -4.16
N ALA A 77 -0.36 -8.82 -4.33
CA ALA A 77 -1.75 -8.67 -4.72
C ALA A 77 -2.62 -7.96 -3.67
N HIS A 78 -2.18 -7.94 -2.40
CA HIS A 78 -2.84 -7.17 -1.33
C HIS A 78 -2.50 -5.67 -1.38
N LEU A 79 -1.55 -5.25 -2.21
CA LEU A 79 -1.11 -3.88 -2.33
C LEU A 79 -1.70 -3.23 -3.59
N PRO A 80 -1.89 -1.90 -3.60
CA PRO A 80 -2.35 -1.19 -4.79
C PRO A 80 -1.27 -1.20 -5.88
N GLU A 81 -1.67 -1.07 -7.14
CA GLU A 81 -0.73 -0.98 -8.26
C GLU A 81 0.17 0.25 -8.14
N LEU A 82 1.49 0.08 -8.29
CA LEU A 82 2.44 1.19 -8.32
C LEU A 82 2.41 1.89 -9.68
N ARG A 83 2.24 3.21 -9.69
CA ARG A 83 2.23 4.02 -10.91
C ARG A 83 3.12 5.27 -10.76
N PRO A 84 3.63 5.85 -11.85
CA PRO A 84 4.25 7.17 -11.79
C PRO A 84 3.26 8.24 -11.33
N SER A 85 3.73 9.22 -10.58
CA SER A 85 2.93 10.39 -10.23
C SER A 85 2.56 11.19 -11.49
N GLY A 86 1.37 11.79 -11.50
CA GLY A 86 0.86 12.59 -12.62
C GLY A 86 0.21 11.79 -13.75
N VAL A 87 0.17 10.45 -13.66
CA VAL A 87 -0.58 9.62 -14.61
C VAL A 87 -2.08 9.71 -14.33
N VAL A 88 -2.89 9.78 -15.39
CA VAL A 88 -4.35 9.76 -15.28
C VAL A 88 -4.81 8.38 -14.80
N ILE A 89 -5.50 8.34 -13.66
CA ILE A 89 -5.94 7.08 -13.02
C ILE A 89 -7.27 6.59 -13.60
N GLY A 90 -8.18 7.52 -13.93
CA GLY A 90 -9.50 7.22 -14.47
C GLY A 90 -10.50 8.35 -14.19
N PRO A 91 -11.72 8.26 -14.74
CA PRO A 91 -12.79 9.18 -14.39
C PRO A 91 -13.25 8.95 -12.95
N SER A 92 -13.91 9.94 -12.36
CA SER A 92 -14.64 9.73 -11.12
C SER A 92 -15.81 8.77 -11.36
N ALA A 93 -16.04 7.87 -10.42
CA ALA A 93 -17.21 7.00 -10.39
C ALA A 93 -18.49 7.86 -10.38
N PRO A 94 -19.56 7.40 -11.06
CA PRO A 94 -20.84 8.10 -11.05
C PRO A 94 -21.39 8.19 -9.62
N THR A 95 -21.94 9.36 -9.27
CA THR A 95 -22.55 9.65 -7.96
C THR A 95 -23.97 9.12 -7.86
#